data_AF-A0A6L8C7G8-F1
#
_entry.id   AF-A0A6L8C7G8-F1
#
_cell.length_a   1.000
_cell.length_b   1.000
_cell.length_c   1.000
_cell.angle_alpha   90.00
_cell.angle_beta   90.00
_cell.angle_gamma   90.00
#
_symmetry.space_group_name_H-M   'P 1'
#
loop_
_entity.id
_entity.type
_entity.pdbx_description
1 polymer ?
#
loop_
_entity_poly.entity_id
_entity_poly.type
_entity_poly.pdbx_seq_one_letter_code
_entity_poly.pdbx_strand_id
1 'polypeptide(L)'
;MSRGIDVDFRKLVNSNPGNCSLREYQYIGELIDSLSPGNVLVFGLGNDSPYWMDINSGGQTLFLEDSAHWVQKVKSENPGISVEEIEYTTKRRQWRRIIDQPDKLQLVLPETVLDTFWDVIFIDAPRGNKGRYPGRMQSIFSASNLDYKHIIAHDCNRKVERVYFQKFIGQPTHVVDKLFHKVG
;
A
#
# COMPACT_ATOMS: atom_id res chain seq x y z
N MET A 1 -16.81 20.12 -5.60
CA MET A 1 -15.93 21.10 -4.93
C MET A 1 -15.02 20.27 -4.07
N SER A 2 -13.73 20.12 -4.40
CA SER A 2 -12.82 19.35 -3.56
C SER A 2 -12.80 19.99 -2.18
N ARG A 3 -12.89 19.19 -1.12
CA ARG A 3 -12.64 19.69 0.22
C ARG A 3 -11.16 20.02 0.23
N GLY A 4 -10.83 21.28 -0.01
CA GLY A 4 -9.48 21.81 0.02
C GLY A 4 -8.90 21.69 1.42
N ILE A 5 -8.49 20.48 1.78
CA ILE A 5 -7.45 20.30 2.79
C ILE A 5 -6.22 20.88 2.10
N ASP A 6 -5.76 22.03 2.58
CA ASP A 6 -4.47 22.59 2.19
C ASP A 6 -3.39 21.69 2.80
N VAL A 7 -3.22 20.52 2.18
CA VAL A 7 -2.28 19.51 2.65
C VAL A 7 -0.89 20.08 2.42
N ASP A 8 -0.18 20.38 3.50
CA ASP A 8 1.24 20.65 3.41
C ASP A 8 1.97 19.33 3.11
N PHE A 9 1.99 18.95 1.84
CA PHE A 9 2.72 17.79 1.36
C PHE A 9 4.21 17.86 1.70
N ARG A 10 4.78 19.06 1.90
CA ARG A 10 6.18 19.18 2.36
C ARG A 10 6.31 18.70 3.79
N LYS A 11 5.33 18.94 4.66
CA LYS A 11 5.30 18.39 6.02
C LYS A 11 5.23 16.87 6.01
N LEU A 12 4.40 16.27 5.13
CA LEU A 12 4.32 14.81 4.97
C LEU A 12 5.64 14.19 4.47
N VAL A 13 6.30 14.84 3.51
CA VAL A 13 7.62 14.42 3.02
C VAL A 13 8.66 14.53 4.14
N ASN A 14 8.66 15.63 4.89
CA ASN A 14 9.62 15.87 5.98
C ASN A 14 9.44 14.91 7.15
N SER A 15 8.22 14.48 7.46
CA SER A 15 7.95 13.49 8.51
C SER A 15 8.22 12.04 8.07
N ASN A 16 8.43 11.80 6.78
CA ASN A 16 8.67 10.47 6.20
C ASN A 16 9.87 10.48 5.23
N PRO A 17 11.08 10.87 5.68
CA PRO A 17 12.23 11.03 4.81
C PRO A 17 12.59 9.71 4.11
N GLY A 18 12.73 9.78 2.78
CA GLY A 18 13.05 8.62 1.93
C GLY A 18 11.86 7.74 1.54
N ASN A 19 10.63 8.07 1.97
CA ASN A 19 9.42 7.35 1.56
C ASN A 19 8.83 7.91 0.24
N CYS A 20 7.60 8.40 0.24
CA CYS A 20 6.98 9.04 -0.93
C CYS A 20 7.57 10.43 -1.21
N SER A 21 7.74 10.76 -2.49
CA SER A 21 8.03 12.11 -2.98
C SER A 21 6.81 13.03 -2.85
N LEU A 22 7.00 14.34 -3.01
CA LEU A 22 5.89 15.30 -3.07
C LEU A 22 4.85 14.91 -4.14
N ARG A 23 5.32 14.54 -5.34
CA ARG A 23 4.47 14.18 -6.47
C ARG A 23 3.75 12.85 -6.21
N GLU A 24 4.41 11.93 -5.52
CA GLU A 24 3.83 10.64 -5.13
C GLU A 24 2.69 10.84 -4.14
N TYR A 25 2.90 11.64 -3.08
CA TYR A 25 1.83 11.97 -2.14
C TYR A 25 0.66 12.71 -2.79
N GLN A 26 0.95 13.71 -3.63
CA GLN A 26 -0.07 14.46 -4.35
C GLN A 26 -0.91 13.53 -5.23
N TYR A 27 -0.27 12.66 -6.00
CA TYR A 27 -0.97 11.75 -6.90
C TYR A 27 -1.86 10.74 -6.18
N ILE A 28 -1.36 10.11 -5.11
CA ILE A 28 -2.14 9.15 -4.32
C ILE A 28 -3.28 9.89 -3.59
N GLY A 29 -2.98 11.03 -2.98
CA GLY A 29 -3.94 11.84 -2.23
C GLY A 29 -5.09 12.35 -3.10
N GLU A 30 -4.79 12.91 -4.26
CA GLU A 30 -5.80 13.36 -5.23
C GLU A 30 -6.68 12.21 -5.71
N LEU A 31 -6.09 11.03 -5.95
CA LEU A 31 -6.88 9.86 -6.33
C LEU A 31 -7.84 9.44 -5.23
N ILE A 32 -7.36 9.28 -3.99
CA ILE A 32 -8.19 8.85 -2.87
C ILE A 32 -9.27 9.90 -2.57
N ASP A 33 -8.94 11.20 -2.54
CA ASP A 33 -9.92 12.28 -2.31
C ASP A 33 -11.02 12.28 -3.40
N SER A 34 -10.66 12.02 -4.66
CA SER A 34 -11.63 11.95 -5.76
C SER A 34 -12.62 10.76 -5.67
N LEU A 35 -12.24 9.72 -4.92
CA LEU A 35 -13.04 8.51 -4.70
C LEU A 35 -13.69 8.49 -3.31
N SER A 36 -13.43 9.51 -2.49
CA SER A 36 -13.90 9.60 -1.10
C SER A 36 -15.40 9.97 -1.01
N PRO A 37 -16.18 9.36 -0.10
CA PRO A 37 -15.80 8.22 0.73
C PRO A 37 -15.79 6.91 -0.09
N GLY A 38 -14.76 6.08 0.10
CA GLY A 38 -14.63 4.79 -0.58
C GLY A 38 -13.88 3.74 0.26
N ASN A 39 -13.64 2.58 -0.34
CA ASN A 39 -12.90 1.47 0.26
C ASN A 39 -11.42 1.56 -0.13
N VAL A 40 -10.56 1.90 0.83
CA VAL A 40 -9.11 2.04 0.66
C VAL A 40 -8.38 0.99 1.49
N LEU A 41 -7.63 0.12 0.82
CA LEU A 41 -6.73 -0.85 1.45
C LEU A 41 -5.28 -0.37 1.32
N VAL A 42 -4.55 -0.33 2.43
CA VAL A 42 -3.14 0.04 2.43
C VAL A 42 -2.32 -1.11 3.00
N PHE A 43 -1.44 -1.70 2.19
CA PHE A 43 -0.39 -2.55 2.73
C PHE A 43 0.67 -1.65 3.35
N GLY A 44 0.76 -1.65 4.68
CA GLY A 44 1.72 -0.87 5.45
C GLY A 44 1.05 0.15 6.36
N LEU A 45 1.58 0.26 7.58
CA LEU A 45 1.17 1.28 8.54
C LEU A 45 2.33 2.25 8.76
N GLY A 46 2.10 3.55 8.60
CA GLY A 46 3.13 4.59 8.68
C GLY A 46 2.68 5.87 9.39
N ASN A 47 3.58 6.84 9.49
CA ASN A 47 3.25 8.16 10.06
C ASN A 47 2.30 8.97 9.15
N ASP A 48 2.18 8.58 7.89
CA ASP A 48 1.27 9.12 6.88
C ASP A 48 -0.13 8.45 6.91
N SER A 49 -0.33 7.39 7.70
CA SER A 49 -1.64 6.73 7.84
C SER A 49 -2.80 7.67 8.19
N PRO A 50 -2.65 8.62 9.14
CA PRO A 50 -3.71 9.56 9.45
C PRO A 50 -4.12 10.41 8.25
N TYR A 51 -3.17 10.77 7.38
CA TYR A 51 -3.48 11.52 6.17
C TYR A 51 -4.40 10.75 5.23
N TRP A 52 -4.15 9.46 5.01
CA TRP A 52 -5.01 8.60 4.17
C TRP A 52 -6.42 8.44 4.75
N MET A 53 -6.55 8.42 6.08
CA MET A 53 -7.85 8.39 6.76
C MET A 53 -8.60 9.72 6.61
N ASP A 54 -7.91 10.84 6.79
CA ASP A 54 -8.51 12.18 6.76
C ASP A 54 -9.10 12.51 5.38
N ILE A 55 -8.37 12.22 4.31
CA ILE A 55 -8.87 12.46 2.93
C ILE A 55 -10.00 11.49 2.55
N ASN A 56 -10.01 10.27 3.10
CA ASN A 56 -11.08 9.29 2.92
C ASN A 56 -12.16 9.39 4.02
N SER A 57 -12.36 10.57 4.61
CA SER A 57 -13.30 10.76 5.73
C SER A 57 -14.73 10.32 5.37
N GLY A 58 -15.26 9.38 6.16
CA GLY A 58 -16.57 8.76 5.95
C GLY A 58 -16.53 7.44 5.18
N GLY A 59 -15.37 7.08 4.60
CA GLY A 59 -15.12 5.80 3.95
C GLY A 59 -14.43 4.79 4.86
N GLN A 60 -14.05 3.65 4.28
CA GLN A 60 -13.24 2.62 4.94
C GLN A 60 -11.78 2.77 4.51
N THR A 61 -10.89 3.04 5.47
CA THR A 61 -9.43 2.95 5.24
C THR A 61 -8.87 1.87 6.15
N LEU A 62 -8.47 0.73 5.57
CA LEU A 62 -7.92 -0.42 6.28
C LEU A 62 -6.43 -0.59 5.98
N PHE A 63 -5.63 -0.74 7.04
CA PHE A 63 -4.19 -0.97 6.96
C PHE A 63 -3.84 -2.44 7.23
N LEU A 64 -2.82 -2.96 6.56
CA LEU A 64 -2.22 -4.27 6.85
C LEU A 64 -0.77 -4.10 7.32
N GLU A 65 -0.42 -4.61 8.49
CA GLU A 65 0.90 -4.38 9.10
C GLU A 65 1.45 -5.66 9.76
N ASP A 66 2.75 -5.92 9.65
CA ASP A 66 3.38 -7.13 10.19
C ASP A 66 4.01 -6.95 11.58
N SER A 67 4.23 -5.71 12.02
CA SER A 67 4.78 -5.44 13.33
C SER A 67 3.69 -5.16 14.37
N ALA A 68 3.35 -6.16 15.20
CA ALA A 68 2.43 -5.99 16.34
C ALA A 68 2.81 -4.83 17.27
N HIS A 69 4.12 -4.63 17.51
CA HIS A 69 4.62 -3.49 18.28
C HIS A 69 4.29 -2.15 17.62
N TRP A 70 4.48 -2.06 16.29
CA TRP A 70 4.16 -0.86 15.54
C TRP A 70 2.66 -0.59 15.49
N VAL A 71 1.84 -1.63 15.30
CA VAL A 71 0.38 -1.55 15.40
C VAL A 71 -0.06 -0.99 16.73
N GLN A 72 0.45 -1.52 17.85
CA GLN A 72 0.13 -1.03 19.19
C GLN A 72 0.51 0.44 19.35
N LYS A 73 1.70 0.82 18.88
CA LYS A 73 2.17 2.21 18.95
C LYS A 73 1.23 3.14 18.17
N VAL A 74 0.95 2.86 16.91
CA VAL A 74 0.13 3.74 16.07
C VAL A 74 -1.32 3.79 16.55
N LYS A 75 -1.89 2.66 17.00
CA LYS A 75 -3.23 2.64 17.63
C LYS A 75 -3.29 3.53 18.89
N SER A 76 -2.23 3.57 19.70
CA SER A 76 -2.19 4.44 20.88
C SER A 76 -2.19 5.93 20.53
N GLU A 77 -1.59 6.30 19.40
CA GLU A 77 -1.53 7.67 18.89
C GLU A 77 -2.78 8.04 18.06
N ASN A 78 -3.43 7.05 17.46
CA ASN A 78 -4.57 7.20 16.54
C ASN A 78 -5.66 6.14 16.86
N PRO A 79 -6.46 6.31 17.92
CA PRO A 79 -7.38 5.26 18.40
C PRO A 79 -8.43 4.78 17.37
N GLY A 80 -8.74 5.60 16.36
CA GLY A 80 -9.69 5.26 15.30
C GLY A 80 -9.10 4.49 14.11
N ILE A 81 -7.80 4.16 14.12
CA ILE A 81 -7.15 3.50 12.98
C ILE A 81 -7.59 2.04 12.85
N SER A 82 -8.07 1.67 11.66
CA SER A 82 -8.46 0.30 11.34
C SER A 82 -7.26 -0.44 10.75
N VAL A 83 -6.72 -1.41 11.46
CA VAL A 83 -5.54 -2.16 11.03
C VAL A 83 -5.65 -3.63 11.43
N GLU A 84 -5.31 -4.49 10.48
CA GLU A 84 -5.21 -5.94 10.63
C GLU A 84 -3.73 -6.36 10.59
N GLU A 85 -3.37 -7.26 11.50
CA GLU A 85 -2.03 -7.82 11.56
C GLU A 85 -1.87 -8.96 10.56
N ILE A 86 -0.78 -8.95 9.78
CA ILE A 86 -0.46 -9.99 8.79
C ILE A 86 0.97 -10.50 8.96
N GLU A 87 1.32 -11.64 8.37
CA GLU A 87 2.69 -12.17 8.43
C GLU A 87 3.31 -12.30 7.03
N TYR A 88 4.46 -11.64 6.83
CA TYR A 88 5.30 -11.89 5.66
C TYR A 88 6.30 -13.01 5.91
N THR A 89 6.19 -14.08 5.12
CA THR A 89 6.99 -15.30 5.27
C THR A 89 8.16 -15.39 4.28
N THR A 90 8.25 -14.46 3.33
CA THR A 90 9.28 -14.43 2.28
C THR A 90 10.42 -13.47 2.58
N LYS A 91 11.53 -13.61 1.85
CA LYS A 91 12.66 -12.67 1.87
C LYS A 91 12.86 -12.09 0.49
N ARG A 92 13.10 -10.78 0.37
CA ARG A 92 13.29 -10.09 -0.93
C ARG A 92 14.33 -10.76 -1.82
N ARG A 93 15.42 -11.30 -1.27
CA ARG A 93 16.45 -12.02 -2.06
C ARG A 93 15.93 -13.28 -2.77
N GLN A 94 14.80 -13.84 -2.33
CA GLN A 94 14.22 -15.06 -2.91
C GLN A 94 13.37 -14.77 -4.16
N TRP A 95 13.14 -13.50 -4.50
CA TRP A 95 12.17 -13.07 -5.51
C TRP A 95 12.22 -13.85 -6.82
N ARG A 96 13.41 -14.11 -7.38
CA ARG A 96 13.55 -14.87 -8.64
C ARG A 96 13.10 -16.31 -8.52
N ARG A 97 13.33 -16.94 -7.36
CA ARG A 97 13.07 -18.36 -7.14
C ARG A 97 11.58 -18.62 -6.90
N ILE A 98 10.89 -17.68 -6.26
CA ILE A 98 9.51 -17.87 -5.78
C ILE A 98 8.45 -17.24 -6.69
N ILE A 99 8.85 -16.54 -7.76
CA ILE A 99 7.92 -15.80 -8.61
C ILE A 99 6.89 -16.69 -9.31
N ASP A 100 7.20 -17.96 -9.54
CA ASP A 100 6.30 -18.95 -10.11
C ASP A 100 5.78 -19.94 -9.05
N GLN A 101 5.75 -19.54 -7.77
CA GLN A 101 5.30 -20.37 -6.65
C GLN A 101 4.18 -19.66 -5.86
N PRO A 102 2.94 -19.64 -6.38
CA PRO A 102 1.79 -18.97 -5.76
C PRO A 102 1.60 -19.30 -4.27
N ASP A 103 1.79 -20.56 -3.88
CA ASP A 103 1.66 -21.03 -2.49
C ASP A 103 2.63 -20.34 -1.52
N LYS A 104 3.74 -19.79 -2.03
CA LYS A 104 4.71 -19.01 -1.24
C LYS A 104 4.43 -17.52 -1.25
N LEU A 105 3.57 -17.06 -2.16
CA LEU A 105 3.27 -15.64 -2.36
C LEU A 105 1.95 -15.23 -1.70
N GLN A 106 0.99 -16.16 -1.58
CA GLN A 106 -0.30 -15.92 -0.96
C GLN A 106 -0.14 -15.51 0.51
N LEU A 107 -0.67 -14.35 0.88
CA LEU A 107 -0.86 -13.97 2.28
C LEU A 107 -2.12 -14.64 2.81
N VAL A 108 -2.11 -14.97 4.09
CA VAL A 108 -3.34 -15.19 4.85
C VAL A 108 -3.92 -13.82 5.14
N LEU A 109 -5.07 -13.52 4.54
CA LEU A 109 -5.78 -12.26 4.69
C LEU A 109 -7.11 -12.53 5.41
N PRO A 110 -7.59 -11.59 6.24
CA PRO A 110 -8.90 -11.72 6.88
C PRO A 110 -10.02 -11.65 5.85
N GLU A 111 -11.16 -12.28 6.16
CA GLU A 111 -12.35 -12.31 5.28
C GLU A 111 -12.79 -10.91 4.85
N THR A 112 -12.71 -9.92 5.76
CA THR A 112 -13.00 -8.51 5.46
C THR A 112 -12.19 -7.95 4.30
N VAL A 113 -10.95 -8.42 4.10
CA VAL A 113 -10.11 -8.00 2.97
C VAL A 113 -10.51 -8.72 1.67
N LEU A 114 -10.85 -9.99 1.78
CA LEU A 114 -11.20 -10.85 0.64
C LEU A 114 -12.58 -10.52 0.07
N ASP A 115 -13.54 -10.16 0.92
CA ASP A 115 -14.95 -9.94 0.55
C ASP A 115 -15.27 -8.47 0.19
N THR A 116 -14.27 -7.59 0.22
CA THR A 116 -14.44 -6.17 -0.07
C THR A 116 -13.97 -5.83 -1.49
N PHE A 117 -14.83 -5.16 -2.27
CA PHE A 117 -14.40 -4.46 -3.48
C PHE A 117 -13.66 -3.18 -3.09
N TRP A 118 -12.39 -3.08 -3.48
CA TRP A 118 -11.51 -1.98 -3.08
C TRP A 118 -11.44 -0.89 -4.16
N ASP A 119 -11.85 0.34 -3.84
CA ASP A 119 -11.67 1.48 -4.75
C ASP A 119 -10.19 1.77 -5.00
N VAL A 120 -9.37 1.71 -3.93
CA VAL A 120 -7.91 1.88 -4.02
C VAL A 120 -7.22 0.84 -3.16
N ILE A 121 -6.26 0.12 -3.75
CA ILE A 121 -5.27 -0.67 -3.03
C ILE A 121 -3.91 0.02 -3.18
N PHE A 122 -3.35 0.50 -2.07
CA PHE A 122 -2.02 1.08 -2.03
C PHE A 122 -1.01 0.12 -1.39
N ILE A 123 0.00 -0.27 -2.15
CA ILE A 123 1.02 -1.25 -1.75
C ILE A 123 2.29 -0.53 -1.29
N ASP A 124 2.37 -0.22 0.02
CA ASP A 124 3.52 0.45 0.66
C ASP A 124 4.34 -0.40 1.65
N ALA A 125 4.01 -1.68 1.81
CA ALA A 125 4.71 -2.59 2.71
C ALA A 125 4.92 -3.97 2.10
N PRO A 126 5.90 -4.72 2.63
CA PRO A 126 6.89 -4.32 3.64
C PRO A 126 8.02 -3.47 3.04
N ARG A 127 8.86 -2.85 3.88
CA ARG A 127 9.93 -1.91 3.46
C ARG A 127 10.90 -2.51 2.44
N GLY A 128 11.30 -3.78 2.58
CA GLY A 128 12.18 -4.44 1.62
C GLY A 128 13.59 -3.83 1.48
N ASN A 129 14.09 -3.08 2.46
CA ASN A 129 15.37 -2.34 2.31
C ASN A 129 16.62 -3.24 2.21
N LYS A 130 16.60 -4.46 2.75
CA LYS A 130 17.69 -5.45 2.64
C LYS A 130 17.15 -6.79 2.13
N GLY A 131 17.97 -7.51 1.38
CA GLY A 131 17.58 -8.81 0.80
C GLY A 131 17.15 -9.87 1.80
N ARG A 132 17.55 -9.76 3.08
CA ARG A 132 17.17 -10.69 4.16
C ARG A 132 15.78 -10.43 4.74
N TYR A 133 15.23 -9.23 4.54
CA TYR A 133 13.90 -8.86 5.00
C TYR A 133 12.85 -9.17 3.92
N PRO A 134 11.56 -9.30 4.31
CA PRO A 134 10.47 -9.33 3.35
C PRO A 134 10.49 -8.14 2.40
N GLY A 135 10.05 -8.38 1.16
CA GLY A 135 9.76 -7.31 0.18
C GLY A 135 8.32 -7.42 -0.29
N ARG A 136 7.88 -6.54 -1.20
CA ARG A 136 6.45 -6.40 -1.57
C ARG A 136 5.90 -7.48 -2.51
N MET A 137 6.60 -8.61 -2.62
CA MET A 137 6.21 -9.72 -3.51
C MET A 137 4.87 -10.31 -3.11
N GLN A 138 4.69 -10.59 -1.82
CA GLN A 138 3.45 -11.15 -1.27
C GLN A 138 2.30 -10.14 -1.31
N SER A 139 2.58 -8.86 -1.04
CA SER A 139 1.59 -7.77 -1.13
C SER A 139 1.10 -7.57 -2.56
N ILE A 140 2.01 -7.52 -3.55
CA ILE A 140 1.68 -7.40 -4.98
C ILE A 140 0.86 -8.61 -5.45
N PHE A 141 1.30 -9.81 -5.11
CA PHE A 141 0.58 -11.02 -5.48
C PHE A 141 -0.82 -11.06 -4.84
N SER A 142 -0.93 -10.78 -3.55
CA SER A 142 -2.21 -10.83 -2.85
C SER A 142 -3.17 -9.77 -3.40
N ALA A 143 -2.71 -8.53 -3.61
CA ALA A 143 -3.51 -7.47 -4.22
C ALA A 143 -4.01 -7.83 -5.63
N SER A 144 -3.23 -8.57 -6.43
CA SER A 144 -3.65 -8.99 -7.77
C SER A 144 -4.80 -10.01 -7.78
N ASN A 145 -5.10 -10.63 -6.64
CA ASN A 145 -6.20 -11.59 -6.49
C ASN A 145 -7.43 -10.99 -5.77
N LEU A 146 -7.42 -9.69 -5.46
CA LEU A 146 -8.56 -8.99 -4.87
C LEU A 146 -9.39 -8.28 -5.95
N ASP A 147 -10.64 -7.99 -5.65
CA ASP A 147 -11.46 -7.11 -6.48
C ASP A 147 -11.09 -5.64 -6.23
N TYR A 148 -10.75 -4.92 -7.29
CA TYR A 148 -10.28 -3.54 -7.19
C TYR A 148 -10.68 -2.65 -8.37
N LYS A 149 -10.67 -1.34 -8.12
CA LYS A 149 -10.73 -0.30 -9.17
C LYS A 149 -9.35 0.29 -9.48
N HIS A 150 -8.52 0.54 -8.47
CA HIS A 150 -7.17 1.07 -8.63
C HIS A 150 -6.15 0.31 -7.77
N ILE A 151 -5.03 -0.13 -8.35
CA ILE A 151 -3.85 -0.58 -7.59
C ILE A 151 -2.69 0.39 -7.81
N ILE A 152 -2.12 0.89 -6.72
CA ILE A 152 -0.88 1.66 -6.71
C ILE A 152 0.19 0.88 -5.96
N ALA A 153 1.35 0.66 -6.57
CA ALA A 153 2.51 0.06 -5.92
C ALA A 153 3.71 1.00 -5.90
N HIS A 154 4.27 1.24 -4.71
CA HIS A 154 5.43 2.09 -4.54
C HIS A 154 6.77 1.33 -4.61
N ASP A 155 7.86 2.07 -4.75
CA ASP A 155 9.23 1.57 -4.97
C ASP A 155 9.39 0.68 -6.23
N CYS A 156 8.59 0.88 -7.28
CA CYS A 156 8.71 0.16 -8.55
C CYS A 156 9.94 0.57 -9.40
N ASN A 157 10.72 1.56 -8.96
CA ASN A 157 12.07 1.77 -9.45
C ASN A 157 12.99 0.56 -9.12
N ARG A 158 12.72 -0.15 -8.02
CA ARG A 158 13.39 -1.40 -7.68
C ARG A 158 12.96 -2.53 -8.62
N LYS A 159 13.92 -3.39 -8.98
CA LYS A 159 13.69 -4.47 -9.96
C LYS A 159 12.67 -5.51 -9.48
N VAL A 160 12.61 -5.80 -8.18
CA VAL A 160 11.75 -6.86 -7.65
C VAL A 160 10.28 -6.47 -7.79
N GLU A 161 9.93 -5.29 -7.28
CA GLU A 161 8.57 -4.74 -7.28
C GLU A 161 8.08 -4.55 -8.72
N ARG A 162 8.89 -3.98 -9.60
CA ARG A 162 8.55 -3.82 -11.02
C ARG A 162 8.21 -5.15 -11.70
N VAL A 163 9.04 -6.17 -11.52
CA VAL A 163 8.85 -7.47 -12.17
C VAL A 163 7.59 -8.17 -11.63
N TYR A 164 7.37 -8.11 -10.31
CA TYR A 164 6.18 -8.70 -9.70
C TYR A 164 4.91 -7.98 -10.14
N PHE A 165 4.92 -6.65 -10.15
CA PHE A 165 3.78 -5.84 -10.60
C PHE A 165 3.42 -6.19 -12.05
N GLN A 166 4.40 -6.17 -12.95
CA GLN A 166 4.17 -6.46 -14.36
C GLN A 166 3.69 -7.90 -14.62
N LYS A 167 4.13 -8.86 -13.79
CA LYS A 167 3.71 -10.26 -13.94
C LYS A 167 2.28 -10.50 -13.46
N PHE A 168 1.92 -9.95 -12.30
CA PHE A 168 0.66 -10.30 -11.63
C PHE A 168 -0.46 -9.29 -11.85
N ILE A 169 -0.13 -8.01 -11.96
CA ILE A 169 -1.11 -6.91 -12.17
C ILE A 169 -1.12 -6.46 -13.64
N GLY A 170 0.03 -6.55 -14.32
CA GLY A 170 0.21 -6.14 -15.71
C GLY A 170 0.98 -4.83 -15.87
N GLN A 171 0.98 -4.27 -17.08
CA GLN A 171 1.68 -3.00 -17.33
C GLN A 171 0.98 -1.83 -16.61
N PRO A 172 1.73 -0.91 -15.99
CA PRO A 172 1.15 0.26 -15.35
C PRO A 172 0.45 1.16 -16.38
N THR A 173 -0.74 1.65 -16.04
CA THR A 173 -1.44 2.69 -16.79
C THR A 173 -0.73 4.03 -16.62
N HIS A 174 -0.22 4.30 -15.40
CA HIS A 174 0.53 5.51 -15.07
C HIS A 174 1.76 5.18 -14.24
N VAL A 175 2.81 5.98 -14.41
CA VAL A 175 4.03 5.94 -13.60
C VAL A 175 4.30 7.34 -13.06
N VAL A 176 4.43 7.46 -11.74
CA VAL A 176 4.75 8.73 -11.06
C VAL A 176 5.95 8.49 -10.16
N ASP A 177 7.11 8.99 -10.57
CA ASP A 177 8.40 8.75 -9.90
C ASP A 177 8.65 7.23 -9.66
N LYS A 178 8.47 6.72 -8.44
CA LYS A 178 8.61 5.30 -8.09
C LYS A 178 7.27 4.55 -8.00
N LEU A 179 6.14 5.22 -8.19
CA LEU A 179 4.81 4.63 -8.21
C LEU A 179 4.48 4.03 -9.56
N PHE A 180 4.00 2.78 -9.55
CA PHE A 180 3.25 2.20 -10.65
C PHE A 180 1.77 2.18 -10.27
N HIS A 181 0.90 2.65 -11.16
CA HIS A 181 -0.53 2.64 -10.98
C HIS A 181 -1.19 1.86 -12.12
N LYS A 182 -2.08 0.93 -11.76
CA LYS A 182 -2.98 0.19 -12.66
C LYS A 182 -4.43 0.55 -12.36
N VAL A 183 -5.17 0.93 -13.38
CA VAL A 183 -6.64 1.00 -13.36
C VAL A 183 -7.18 -0.36 -13.78
N GLY A 184 -8.13 -0.89 -13.00
CA GLY A 184 -8.87 -2.13 -13.26
C GLY A 184 -9.76 -2.06 -14.49
#